data_AF-A0A431IDJ6-F1
#
_entry.id   AF-A0A431IDJ6-F1
#
_cell.length_a   1.000
_cell.length_b   1.000
_cell.length_c   1.000
_cell.angle_alpha   90.00
_cell.angle_beta   90.00
_cell.angle_gamma   90.00
#
_symmetry.space_group_name_H-M   'P 1'
#
loop_
_entity.id
_entity.type
_entity.pdbx_description
1 polymer ?
#
loop_
_entity_poly.entity_id
_entity_poly.type
_entity_poly.pdbx_seq_one_letter_code
_entity_poly.pdbx_strand_id
1 'polypeptide(L)'
;MGFEVYIVLLFHWMADFIAQTDKQATNKSSSWRWLSAHVLTYTLIMSFAFGIKYGLINGITHLFIDAVTSRASSHFWKKGDRHTFFVVIGLDQLLHTCILIYTLPHLGGALKVIIWQ
;
A
#
# COMPACT_ATOMS: atom_id res chain seq x y z
N MET A 1 -11.84 -16.65 -6.57
CA MET A 1 -10.82 -16.48 -5.51
C MET A 1 -9.37 -16.56 -6.04
N GLY A 2 -9.14 -16.31 -7.33
CA GLY A 2 -7.79 -16.30 -7.92
C GLY A 2 -7.57 -15.03 -8.74
N PHE A 3 -8.51 -14.68 -9.60
CA PHE A 3 -8.44 -13.48 -10.44
C PHE A 3 -8.44 -12.17 -9.65
N GLU A 4 -9.18 -12.13 -8.54
CA GLU A 4 -9.36 -10.98 -7.66
C GLU A 4 -8.03 -10.52 -7.05
N VAL A 5 -7.17 -11.48 -6.68
CA VAL A 5 -5.86 -11.21 -6.10
C VAL A 5 -5.00 -10.41 -7.07
N TYR A 6 -4.96 -10.80 -8.34
CA TYR A 6 -4.16 -10.09 -9.35
C TYR A 6 -4.66 -8.67 -9.57
N ILE A 7 -5.98 -8.46 -9.60
CA ILE A 7 -6.55 -7.11 -9.76
C ILE A 7 -6.20 -6.24 -8.55
N VAL A 8 -6.38 -6.76 -7.34
CA VAL A 8 -6.08 -6.01 -6.11
C VAL A 8 -4.60 -5.65 -6.03
N LEU A 9 -3.70 -6.57 -6.40
CA LEU A 9 -2.26 -6.31 -6.46
C LEU A 9 -1.90 -5.27 -7.54
N LEU A 10 -2.55 -5.30 -8.70
CA LEU A 10 -2.35 -4.29 -9.74
C LEU A 10 -2.73 -2.89 -9.24
N PHE A 11 -3.90 -2.75 -8.62
CA PHE A 11 -4.33 -1.47 -8.07
C PHE A 11 -3.50 -1.02 -6.87
N HIS A 12 -3.03 -1.95 -6.03
CA HIS A 12 -2.07 -1.63 -4.97
C HIS A 12 -0.81 -1.02 -5.56
N TRP A 13 -0.21 -1.67 -6.57
CA TRP A 13 0.97 -1.15 -7.23
C TRP A 13 0.73 0.23 -7.87
N MET A 14 -0.42 0.42 -8.54
CA MET A 14 -0.80 1.72 -9.09
C MET A 14 -0.93 2.79 -8.00
N ALA A 15 -1.56 2.47 -6.87
CA ALA A 15 -1.80 3.39 -5.78
C ALA A 15 -0.52 3.76 -5.03
N ASP A 16 0.34 2.77 -4.76
CA ASP A 16 1.54 2.90 -3.93
C ASP A 16 2.75 3.45 -4.71
N PHE A 17 2.90 3.08 -5.99
CA PHE A 17 4.05 3.48 -6.81
C PHE A 17 3.73 4.50 -7.91
N ILE A 18 2.66 4.31 -8.69
CA ILE A 18 2.38 5.19 -9.84
C ILE A 18 1.77 6.52 -9.38
N ALA A 19 0.77 6.45 -8.50
CA ALA A 19 0.06 7.64 -8.02
C ALA A 19 0.84 8.40 -6.94
N GLN A 20 1.85 7.78 -6.34
CA GLN A 20 2.74 8.42 -5.37
C GLN A 20 3.68 9.39 -6.09
N THR A 21 3.69 10.64 -5.63
CA THR A 21 4.60 11.68 -6.14
C THR A 21 6.02 11.53 -5.58
N ASP A 22 7.01 12.08 -6.28
CA ASP A 22 8.41 12.10 -5.82
C ASP A 22 8.56 12.73 -4.43
N LYS A 23 7.78 13.77 -4.14
CA LYS A 23 7.79 14.44 -2.82
C LYS A 23 7.28 13.51 -1.72
N GLN A 24 6.24 12.74 -1.97
CA GLN A 24 5.76 11.73 -1.03
C GLN A 24 6.80 10.64 -0.82
N ALA A 25 7.35 10.09 -1.91
CA ALA A 25 8.35 9.02 -1.87
C ALA A 25 9.60 9.39 -1.06
N THR A 26 10.15 10.58 -1.32
CA THR A 26 11.42 11.03 -0.72
C THR A 26 11.30 11.53 0.71
N ASN A 27 10.11 11.96 1.15
CA ASN A 27 9.93 12.60 2.45
C ASN A 27 9.04 11.81 3.43
N LYS A 28 8.38 10.70 3.02
CA LYS A 28 7.50 9.94 3.92
C LYS A 28 8.21 9.36 5.14
N SER A 29 9.50 9.08 5.04
CA SER A 29 10.31 8.59 6.16
C SER A 29 10.71 9.68 7.17
N SER A 30 10.66 10.96 6.80
CA SER A 30 11.06 12.08 7.65
C SER A 30 9.87 12.94 8.12
N SER A 31 8.70 12.80 7.50
CA SER A 31 7.54 13.67 7.77
C SER A 31 6.21 12.92 7.74
N TRP A 32 5.46 13.03 8.84
CA TRP A 32 4.09 12.55 8.94
C TRP A 32 3.15 13.21 7.92
N ARG A 33 3.41 14.46 7.52
CA ARG A 33 2.61 15.13 6.49
C ARG A 33 2.69 14.39 5.15
N TRP A 34 3.91 14.03 4.73
CA TRP A 34 4.14 13.36 3.45
C TRP A 34 3.67 11.91 3.49
N LEU A 35 3.86 11.22 4.62
CA LEU A 35 3.31 9.89 4.85
C LEU A 35 1.77 9.89 4.80
N SER A 36 1.11 10.78 5.54
CA SER A 36 -0.35 10.88 5.53
C SER A 36 -0.90 11.27 4.16
N ALA A 37 -0.23 12.16 3.43
CA ALA A 37 -0.63 12.51 2.07
C ALA A 37 -0.55 11.30 1.12
N HIS A 38 0.49 10.50 1.23
CA HIS A 38 0.64 9.26 0.46
C HIS A 38 -0.48 8.25 0.79
N VAL A 39 -0.69 7.98 2.07
CA VAL A 39 -1.75 7.07 2.53
C VAL A 39 -3.13 7.58 2.10
N LEU A 40 -3.37 8.89 2.10
CA LEU A 40 -4.61 9.46 1.60
C LEU A 40 -4.79 9.18 0.09
N THR A 41 -3.76 9.43 -0.72
CA THR A 41 -3.77 9.09 -2.17
C THR A 41 -4.08 7.61 -2.37
N TYR A 42 -3.38 6.74 -1.65
CA TYR A 42 -3.59 5.30 -1.69
C TYR A 42 -5.04 4.92 -1.32
N THR A 43 -5.52 5.43 -0.19
CA THR A 43 -6.85 5.12 0.35
C THR A 43 -7.95 5.56 -0.61
N LEU A 44 -7.82 6.71 -1.26
CA LEU A 44 -8.80 7.21 -2.21
C LEU A 44 -8.89 6.31 -3.45
N ILE A 45 -7.76 5.88 -4.00
CA ILE A 45 -7.71 4.97 -5.16
C ILE A 45 -8.31 3.61 -4.81
N MET A 46 -7.90 3.03 -3.68
CA MET A 46 -8.40 1.73 -3.24
C MET A 46 -9.90 1.78 -2.87
N SER A 47 -10.36 2.87 -2.25
CA SER A 47 -11.78 3.07 -1.92
C SER A 47 -12.63 3.23 -3.17
N PHE A 48 -12.12 3.92 -4.19
CA PHE A 48 -12.80 4.08 -5.46
C PHE A 48 -12.92 2.74 -6.21
N ALA A 49 -11.84 1.96 -6.27
CA ALA A 49 -11.82 0.69 -6.99
C ALA A 49 -12.61 -0.43 -6.28
N PHE A 50 -12.51 -0.54 -4.95
CA PHE A 50 -12.95 -1.71 -4.18
C PHE A 50 -13.93 -1.39 -3.05
N GLY A 51 -14.43 -0.16 -3.00
CA GLY A 51 -15.37 0.32 -2.00
C GLY A 51 -14.72 0.89 -0.74
N ILE A 52 -15.42 1.83 -0.11
CA ILE A 52 -14.95 2.63 1.03
C ILE A 52 -14.48 1.75 2.20
N LYS A 53 -15.23 0.69 2.54
CA LYS A 53 -14.85 -0.20 3.64
C LYS A 53 -13.49 -0.87 3.40
N TYR A 54 -13.28 -1.39 2.19
CA TYR A 54 -12.02 -2.06 1.83
C TYR A 54 -10.85 -1.07 1.81
N GLY A 55 -11.05 0.09 1.17
CA GLY A 55 -10.03 1.12 1.09
C GLY A 55 -9.62 1.68 2.46
N LEU A 56 -10.58 1.89 3.38
CA LEU A 56 -10.28 2.38 4.72
C LEU A 56 -9.50 1.38 5.57
N ILE A 57 -9.89 0.09 5.58
CA ILE A 57 -9.17 -0.95 6.33
C ILE A 57 -7.73 -1.02 5.84
N ASN A 58 -7.54 -1.12 4.52
CA ASN A 58 -6.21 -1.22 3.92
C ASN A 58 -5.40 0.06 4.09
N GLY A 59 -6.01 1.24 3.99
CA GLY A 59 -5.34 2.53 4.22
C GLY A 59 -4.81 2.69 5.65
N ILE A 60 -5.57 2.25 6.65
CA ILE A 60 -5.14 2.27 8.06
C ILE A 60 -3.93 1.35 8.27
N THR A 61 -4.00 0.11 7.79
CA THR A 61 -2.87 -0.83 7.91
C THR A 61 -1.65 -0.35 7.13
N HIS A 62 -1.87 0.26 5.95
CA HIS A 62 -0.80 0.81 5.12
C HIS A 62 -0.06 1.93 5.84
N LEU A 63 -0.78 2.80 6.57
CA LEU A 63 -0.15 3.84 7.39
C LEU A 63 0.82 3.26 8.43
N PHE A 64 0.42 2.19 9.12
CA PHE A 64 1.26 1.57 10.15
C PHE A 64 2.48 0.87 9.56
N ILE A 65 2.31 0.13 8.47
CA ILE A 65 3.41 -0.56 7.78
C ILE A 65 4.42 0.49 7.29
N ASP A 66 3.96 1.46 6.49
CA ASP A 66 4.83 2.52 5.95
C ASP A 66 5.50 3.35 7.03
N ALA A 67 4.83 3.60 8.15
CA ALA A 67 5.43 4.33 9.26
C ALA A 67 6.72 3.63 9.75
N VAL A 68 6.74 2.31 9.76
CA VAL A 68 7.91 1.55 10.21
C VAL A 68 8.88 1.31 9.05
N THR A 69 8.41 0.76 7.94
CA THR A 69 9.24 0.28 6.82
C THR A 69 9.93 1.42 6.09
N SER A 70 9.28 2.57 5.88
CA SER A 70 9.90 3.72 5.20
C SER A 70 11.06 4.32 6.00
N ARG A 71 10.96 4.31 7.34
CA ARG A 71 12.01 4.78 8.25
C ARG A 71 13.17 3.78 8.29
N ALA A 72 12.86 2.48 8.36
CA ALA A 72 13.86 1.42 8.31
C ALA A 72 14.62 1.41 6.98
N SER A 73 13.93 1.45 5.84
CA SER A 73 14.56 1.49 4.52
C SER A 73 15.43 2.74 4.36
N SER A 74 14.95 3.90 4.80
CA SER A 74 15.75 5.14 4.79
C SER A 74 17.00 5.06 5.68
N HIS A 75 16.92 4.36 6.81
CA HIS A 75 18.07 4.11 7.67
C HIS A 75 19.14 3.27 6.95
N PHE A 76 18.76 2.13 6.37
CA PHE A 76 19.71 1.25 5.67
C PHE A 76 20.26 1.88 4.39
N TRP A 77 19.46 2.67 3.67
CA TRP A 77 19.92 3.45 2.53
C TRP A 77 21.06 4.40 2.92
N LYS A 78 20.87 5.17 4.01
CA LYS A 78 21.90 6.10 4.53
C LYS A 78 23.14 5.40 5.06
N LYS A 79 22.98 4.19 5.62
CA LYS A 79 24.09 3.35 6.08
C LYS A 79 24.91 2.75 4.92
N GLY A 80 24.39 2.78 3.70
CA GLY A 80 25.00 2.12 2.54
C GLY A 80 24.76 0.60 2.48
N ASP A 81 23.95 0.06 3.39
CA ASP A 81 23.58 -1.35 3.42
C ASP A 81 22.46 -1.63 2.41
N ARG A 82 22.87 -1.86 1.16
CA ARG A 82 21.94 -2.06 0.03
C ARG A 82 21.13 -3.35 0.14
N HIS A 83 21.74 -4.42 0.67
CA HIS A 83 21.05 -5.70 0.82
C HIS A 83 19.87 -5.54 1.78
N THR A 84 20.11 -5.05 2.98
CA THR A 84 19.06 -4.88 3.98
C THR A 84 18.03 -3.83 3.55
N PHE A 85 18.44 -2.79 2.81
CA PHE A 85 17.51 -1.87 2.17
C PHE A 85 16.49 -2.60 1.28
N PHE A 86 16.94 -3.44 0.36
CA PHE A 86 16.04 -4.20 -0.52
C PHE A 86 15.23 -5.27 0.24
N VAL A 87 15.79 -5.88 1.29
CA VAL A 87 15.04 -6.79 2.18
C VAL A 87 13.87 -6.07 2.84
N VAL A 88 14.07 -4.83 3.33
CA VAL A 88 12.99 -4.04 3.93
C VAL A 88 11.94 -3.65 2.89
N ILE A 89 12.33 -3.30 1.66
CA ILE A 89 11.38 -3.04 0.57
C ILE A 89 10.57 -4.32 0.23
N GLY A 90 11.21 -5.48 0.20
CA GLY A 90 10.51 -6.76 -0.03
C GLY A 90 9.54 -7.10 1.11
N LEU A 91 9.96 -6.88 2.36
CA LEU A 91 9.11 -7.08 3.55
C LEU A 91 7.90 -6.14 3.53
N ASP A 92 8.10 -4.87 3.17
CA ASP A 92 7.04 -3.89 3.02
C ASP A 92 5.95 -4.37 2.05
N GLN A 93 6.35 -4.77 0.84
CA GLN A 93 5.42 -5.28 -0.17
C GLN A 93 4.74 -6.60 0.25
N LEU A 94 5.45 -7.48 0.95
CA LEU A 94 4.89 -8.70 1.50
C LEU A 94 3.80 -8.41 2.53
N LEU A 95 4.05 -7.51 3.48
CA LEU A 95 3.09 -7.16 4.52
C LEU A 95 1.82 -6.55 3.92
N HIS A 96 1.97 -5.58 3.00
CA HIS A 96 0.82 -5.00 2.29
C HIS A 96 0.03 -6.05 1.52
N THR A 97 0.71 -6.96 0.82
CA THR A 97 0.08 -8.08 0.09
C THR A 97 -0.68 -9.01 1.03
N CYS A 98 -0.11 -9.38 2.17
CA CYS A 98 -0.78 -10.23 3.16
C CYS A 98 -2.07 -9.58 3.68
N ILE A 99 -2.04 -8.27 3.97
CA ILE A 99 -3.23 -7.52 4.40
C ILE A 99 -4.28 -7.45 3.28
N LEU A 100 -3.89 -7.17 2.04
CA LEU A 100 -4.82 -7.13 0.91
C LEU A 100 -5.54 -8.47 0.74
N ILE A 101 -4.80 -9.58 0.77
CA ILE A 101 -5.37 -10.93 0.67
C ILE A 101 -6.28 -11.22 1.87
N TYR A 102 -5.85 -10.91 3.08
CA TYR A 102 -6.64 -11.13 4.30
C TYR A 102 -7.94 -10.32 4.29
N THR A 103 -7.94 -9.13 3.70
CA THR A 103 -9.10 -8.22 3.67
C THR A 103 -10.02 -8.43 2.46
N LEU A 104 -9.71 -9.36 1.54
CA LEU A 104 -10.57 -9.69 0.38
C LEU A 104 -12.05 -9.92 0.72
N PRO A 105 -12.43 -10.56 1.84
CA PRO A 105 -13.85 -10.72 2.20
C PRO A 105 -14.61 -9.39 2.40
N HIS A 106 -13.89 -8.27 2.54
CA HIS A 106 -14.47 -6.94 2.69
C HIS A 106 -14.57 -6.15 1.38
N LEU A 107 -14.21 -6.76 0.24
CA LEU A 107 -14.40 -6.15 -1.07
C LEU A 107 -15.86 -5.72 -1.27
N GLY A 108 -16.03 -4.46 -1.68
CA GLY A 108 -17.29 -3.86 -2.12
C GLY A 108 -17.11 -3.20 -3.49
N GLY A 109 -18.13 -2.46 -3.94
CA GLY A 109 -18.02 -1.71 -5.19
C GLY A 109 -18.10 -2.57 -6.46
N ALA A 110 -17.61 -2.03 -7.58
CA ALA A 110 -17.83 -2.55 -8.93
C ALA A 110 -17.38 -4.02 -9.13
N LEU A 111 -16.33 -4.47 -8.45
CA LEU A 111 -15.87 -5.86 -8.55
C LEU A 111 -16.81 -6.87 -7.88
N LYS A 112 -17.63 -6.46 -6.90
CA LYS A 112 -18.63 -7.35 -6.30
C LYS A 112 -19.68 -7.79 -7.34
N VAL A 113 -19.92 -6.95 -8.36
CA VAL A 113 -20.85 -7.22 -9.47
C VAL A 113 -20.24 -8.17 -10.51
N ILE A 114 -18.91 -8.14 -10.68
CA ILE A 114 -18.20 -8.96 -11.70
C ILE A 114 -17.87 -10.36 -11.17
N ILE A 115 -17.60 -10.52 -9.87
CA ILE A 115 -17.09 -11.78 -9.29
C ILE A 115 -18.21 -12.72 -8.79
N TRP A 116 -19.40 -12.19 -8.50
CA TRP A 116 -20.53 -12.96 -7.95
C TRP A 116 -21.72 -13.05 -8.92
N GLN A 117 -21.48 -12.85 -10.22
CA GLN A 117 -22.35 -13.30 -11.31
C GLN A 117 -21.77 -14.59 -11.90
#